data_AF-A0A1M6UDQ3-F1
#
_entry.id   AF-A0A1M6UDQ3-F1
#
_cell.length_a   1.000
_cell.length_b   1.000
_cell.length_c   1.000
_cell.angle_alpha   90.00
_cell.angle_beta   90.00
_cell.angle_gamma   90.00
#
_symmetry.space_group_name_H-M   'P 1'
#
loop_
_entity.id
_entity.type
_entity.pdbx_description
1 polymer ?
#
loop_
_entity_poly.entity_id
_entity_poly.type
_entity_poly.pdbx_seq_one_letter_code
_entity_poly.pdbx_strand_id
1 'polypeptide(L)'
;MQRLPEQDIYVYKTPGEEVHKILVGDLDQKRLKAFSKVDVTNEQITYKIIAEDANKKTEVLAEGTGSPADFEKEVTRLGQQYLEPVGENWREIQPKVMKVFDPNHLCPKYE
;
A
#
# COMPACT_ATOMS: atom_id res chain seq x y z
N MET A 1 -7.58 -5.59 -21.10
CA MET A 1 -7.46 -5.93 -19.67
C MET A 1 -8.66 -5.34 -18.95
N GLN A 2 -9.31 -6.11 -18.07
CA GLN A 2 -10.43 -5.62 -17.29
C GLN A 2 -9.88 -5.05 -15.97
N ARG A 3 -10.02 -3.74 -15.79
CA ARG A 3 -9.54 -3.03 -14.60
C ARG A 3 -10.31 -3.52 -13.37
N LEU A 4 -9.59 -3.90 -12.31
CA LEU A 4 -10.21 -4.27 -11.05
C LEU A 4 -10.90 -3.03 -10.44
N PRO A 5 -12.06 -3.18 -9.79
CA PRO A 5 -12.80 -2.05 -9.22
C PRO A 5 -11.92 -1.24 -8.27
N GLU A 6 -12.17 0.05 -8.19
CA GLU A 6 -11.50 0.94 -7.25
C GLU A 6 -11.74 0.42 -5.82
N GLN A 7 -10.65 0.25 -5.07
CA GLN A 7 -10.70 -0.29 -3.72
C GLN A 7 -10.37 0.83 -2.75
N ASP A 8 -11.31 1.14 -1.88
CA ASP A 8 -11.05 2.01 -0.75
C ASP A 8 -9.98 1.37 0.15
N ILE A 9 -8.90 2.10 0.40
CA ILE A 9 -7.86 1.70 1.35
C ILE A 9 -8.12 2.43 2.65
N TYR A 10 -8.39 1.67 3.70
CA TYR A 10 -8.60 2.18 5.05
C TYR A 10 -7.30 2.07 5.84
N VAL A 11 -6.90 3.16 6.48
CA VAL A 11 -5.72 3.19 7.34
C VAL A 11 -6.11 3.74 8.71
N TYR A 12 -5.62 3.09 9.75
CA TYR A 12 -5.74 3.57 11.12
C TYR A 12 -4.72 4.67 11.39
N LYS A 13 -5.15 5.73 12.09
CA LYS A 13 -4.25 6.75 12.60
C LYS A 13 -3.59 6.24 13.89
N THR A 14 -2.30 5.92 13.83
CA THR A 14 -1.48 5.58 15.01
C THR A 14 -0.79 6.85 15.52
N PRO A 15 -0.80 7.15 16.83
CA PRO A 15 0.01 8.25 17.37
C PRO A 15 1.50 8.02 17.08
N GLY A 16 2.19 9.04 16.52
CA GLY A 16 3.61 8.95 16.18
C GLY A 16 3.92 8.36 14.80
N GLU A 17 2.91 7.88 14.06
CA GLU A 17 3.06 7.44 12.67
C GLU A 17 2.18 8.28 11.74
N GLU A 18 2.72 8.64 10.59
CA GLU A 18 1.96 9.28 9.50
C GLU A 18 2.03 8.44 8.23
N VAL A 19 0.94 8.43 7.46
CA VAL A 19 0.97 7.77 6.14
C VAL A 19 1.86 8.60 5.24
N HIS A 20 2.90 7.96 4.69
CA HIS A 20 3.77 8.60 3.71
C HIS A 20 3.13 8.56 2.32
N LYS A 21 2.89 7.33 1.82
CA LYS A 21 2.36 7.12 0.47
C LYS A 21 1.70 5.75 0.34
N ILE A 22 0.64 5.71 -0.45
CA ILE A 22 -0.05 4.47 -0.83
C ILE A 22 -0.20 4.45 -2.35
N LEU A 23 0.33 3.40 -2.97
CA LEU A 23 0.26 3.20 -4.42
C LEU A 23 -0.43 1.89 -4.74
N VAL A 24 -1.19 1.87 -5.83
CA VAL A 24 -1.73 0.64 -6.40
C VAL A 24 -1.36 0.50 -7.86
N GLY A 25 -1.13 -0.73 -8.29
CA GLY A 25 -0.97 -1.09 -9.70
C GLY A 25 -1.83 -2.30 -10.00
N ASP A 26 -2.56 -2.28 -11.12
CA ASP A 26 -3.33 -3.45 -11.53
C ASP A 26 -2.45 -4.38 -12.37
N LEU A 27 -2.53 -5.68 -12.12
CA LEU A 27 -1.97 -6.74 -12.94
C LEU A 27 -3.11 -7.62 -13.46
N ASP A 28 -2.82 -8.47 -14.44
CA ASP A 28 -3.77 -9.52 -14.79
C ASP A 28 -3.95 -10.47 -13.60
N GLN A 29 -5.15 -10.48 -13.01
CA GLN A 29 -5.57 -11.31 -11.87
C GLN A 29 -4.94 -10.98 -10.50
N LYS A 30 -3.99 -10.04 -10.42
CA LYS A 30 -3.40 -9.55 -9.18
C LYS A 30 -3.45 -8.03 -9.10
N ARG A 31 -3.27 -7.47 -7.91
CA ARG A 31 -3.11 -6.04 -7.66
C ARG A 31 -1.88 -5.84 -6.81
N LEU A 32 -0.96 -5.02 -7.28
CA LEU A 32 0.14 -4.54 -6.47
C LEU A 32 -0.33 -3.42 -5.56
N LYS A 33 0.12 -3.45 -4.31
CA LYS A 33 -0.13 -2.40 -3.33
C LYS A 33 1.17 -2.07 -2.63
N ALA A 34 1.59 -0.82 -2.71
CA ALA A 34 2.74 -0.30 -1.98
C ALA A 34 2.25 0.61 -0.86
N PHE A 35 2.67 0.33 0.37
CA PHE A 35 2.33 1.10 1.55
C PHE A 35 3.61 1.59 2.21
N SER A 36 3.61 2.85 2.62
CA SER A 36 4.69 3.41 3.41
C SER A 36 4.13 4.31 4.52
N LYS A 37 4.77 4.25 5.68
CA LYS A 37 4.50 5.09 6.84
C LYS A 37 5.78 5.77 7.30
N VAL A 38 5.68 7.01 7.74
CA VAL A 38 6.75 7.74 8.42
C VAL A 38 6.58 7.56 9.93
N ASP A 39 7.65 7.19 10.62
CA ASP A 39 7.79 7.40 12.05
C ASP A 39 8.19 8.86 12.29
N VAL A 40 7.29 9.64 12.88
CA VAL A 40 7.45 11.08 13.10
C VAL A 40 8.57 11.38 14.11
N THR A 41 8.95 10.40 14.94
CA THR A 41 9.98 10.55 15.96
C THR A 41 11.38 10.43 15.38
N ASN A 42 11.55 9.55 14.39
CA ASN A 42 12.85 9.15 13.87
C ASN A 42 13.06 9.53 12.39
N GLU A 43 12.06 10.15 11.76
CA GLU A 43 12.00 10.48 10.32
C GLU A 43 12.29 9.28 9.40
N GLN A 44 12.12 8.06 9.92
CA GLN A 44 12.33 6.83 9.18
C GLN A 44 11.02 6.39 8.54
N ILE A 45 11.11 5.78 7.37
CA ILE A 45 9.98 5.16 6.71
C ILE A 45 10.06 3.66 6.87
N THR A 46 8.94 3.08 7.27
CA THR A 46 8.68 1.64 7.12
C THR A 46 7.75 1.45 5.92
N TYR A 47 8.13 0.56 5.01
CA TYR A 47 7.34 0.28 3.82
C TYR A 47 7.14 -1.21 3.60
N LYS A 48 6.06 -1.53 2.88
CA LYS A 48 5.70 -2.88 2.47
C LYS A 48 4.99 -2.83 1.12
N ILE A 49 5.44 -3.68 0.19
CA ILE A 49 4.87 -3.81 -1.14
C ILE A 49 4.42 -5.26 -1.31
N ILE A 50 3.14 -5.43 -1.63
CA ILE A 50 2.50 -6.74 -1.74
C ILE A 50 1.83 -6.91 -3.10
N ALA A 51 1.71 -8.15 -3.56
CA ALA A 51 0.77 -8.55 -4.59
C ALA A 51 -0.41 -9.25 -3.93
N GLU A 52 -1.63 -8.79 -4.21
CA GLU A 52 -2.88 -9.38 -3.73
C GLU A 52 -3.65 -9.95 -4.92
N ASP A 53 -4.06 -11.21 -4.86
CA ASP A 53 -4.92 -11.82 -5.89
C ASP A 53 -6.42 -11.60 -5.62
N ALA A 54 -7.27 -12.03 -6.55
CA ALA A 54 -8.72 -11.93 -6.41
C ALA A 54 -9.30 -12.69 -5.20
N ASN A 55 -8.57 -13.68 -4.66
CA ASN A 55 -8.94 -14.44 -3.47
C ASN A 55 -8.41 -13.81 -2.17
N LYS A 56 -7.89 -12.58 -2.24
CA LYS A 56 -7.25 -11.85 -1.13
C LYS A 56 -6.00 -12.55 -0.59
N LYS A 57 -5.37 -13.42 -1.38
CA LYS A 57 -4.08 -14.01 -1.01
C LYS A 57 -3.00 -12.97 -1.28
N THR A 58 -2.25 -12.62 -0.24
CA THR A 58 -1.18 -11.63 -0.29
C THR A 58 0.19 -12.29 -0.35
N GLU A 59 1.04 -11.80 -1.23
CA GLU A 59 2.45 -12.15 -1.37
C GLU A 59 3.27 -10.89 -1.10
N VAL A 60 4.27 -10.97 -0.22
CA VAL A 60 5.16 -9.85 0.07
C VAL A 60 6.26 -9.83 -0.98
N LEU A 61 6.36 -8.74 -1.75
CA LEU A 61 7.37 -8.56 -2.79
C LEU A 61 8.58 -7.79 -2.27
N ALA A 62 8.36 -6.83 -1.38
CA ALA A 62 9.40 -6.06 -0.71
C ALA A 62 8.87 -5.54 0.63
N GLU A 63 9.72 -5.50 1.64
CA GLU A 63 9.47 -4.81 2.90
C GLU A 63 10.78 -4.31 3.50
N GLY A 64 10.73 -3.21 4.23
CA GLY A 64 11.93 -2.65 4.84
C GLY A 64 11.68 -1.37 5.61
N THR A 65 12.75 -0.92 6.26
CA THR A 65 12.81 0.35 6.97
C THR A 65 13.99 1.15 6.43
N GLY A 66 13.80 2.43 6.16
CA GLY A 66 14.83 3.28 5.57
C GLY A 66 14.33 4.68 5.25
N SER A 67 14.90 5.27 4.20
CA SER A 67 14.53 6.61 3.75
C SER A 67 13.36 6.59 2.74
N PRO A 68 12.69 7.74 2.50
CA PRO A 68 11.73 7.86 1.39
C PRO A 68 12.31 7.47 0.04
N ALA A 69 13.60 7.76 -0.18
CA ALA A 69 14.27 7.41 -1.43
C ALA A 69 14.41 5.89 -1.62
N ASP A 70 14.57 5.12 -0.54
CA ASP A 70 14.66 3.66 -0.64
C ASP A 70 13.31 3.04 -0.99
N PHE A 71 12.21 3.59 -0.46
CA PHE A 71 10.86 3.23 -0.87
C PHE A 71 10.62 3.52 -2.36
N GLU A 72 10.97 4.72 -2.83
CA GLU A 72 10.77 5.09 -4.25
C GLU A 72 11.61 4.23 -5.21
N LYS A 73 12.82 3.78 -4.79
CA LYS A 73 13.61 2.82 -5.56
C LYS A 73 12.88 1.48 -5.72
N GLU A 74 12.30 0.95 -4.65
CA GLU A 74 11.56 -0.32 -4.70
C GLU A 74 10.26 -0.19 -5.53
N VAL A 75 9.54 0.92 -5.37
CA VAL A 75 8.36 1.25 -6.20
C VAL A 75 8.73 1.30 -7.67
N THR A 76 9.81 2.00 -8.02
CA THR A 76 10.28 2.11 -9.42
C THR A 76 10.68 0.73 -9.96
N ARG A 77 11.49 -0.02 -9.22
CA ARG A 77 11.95 -1.37 -9.59
C ARG A 77 10.78 -2.32 -9.84
N LEU A 78 9.80 -2.34 -8.94
CA LEU A 78 8.63 -3.21 -9.07
C LEU A 78 7.64 -2.73 -10.13
N GLY A 79 7.53 -1.41 -10.34
CA GLY A 79 6.74 -0.84 -11.43
C GLY A 79 7.26 -1.28 -12.79
N GLN A 80 8.56 -1.17 -13.01
CA GLN A 80 9.25 -1.64 -14.22
C GLN A 80 9.13 -3.16 -14.41
N GLN A 81 9.25 -3.92 -13.31
CA GLN A 81 9.22 -5.38 -13.38
C GLN A 81 7.82 -5.94 -13.67
N TYR A 82 6.77 -5.33 -13.12
CA TYR A 82 5.43 -5.93 -13.12
C TYR A 82 4.37 -5.10 -13.86
N LEU A 83 4.37 -3.78 -13.75
CA LEU A 83 3.31 -2.91 -14.28
C LEU A 83 3.59 -2.49 -15.73
N GLU A 84 4.81 -2.04 -16.03
CA GLU A 84 5.19 -1.61 -17.38
C GLU A 84 4.97 -2.70 -18.45
N PRO A 85 5.31 -4.00 -18.21
CA PRO A 85 5.10 -5.05 -19.21
C PRO A 85 3.63 -5.28 -19.58
N VAL A 86 2.69 -4.87 -18.72
CA VAL A 86 1.25 -4.97 -18.96
C VAL A 86 0.62 -3.62 -19.34
N GLY A 87 1.44 -2.58 -19.54
CA GLY A 87 0.97 -1.23 -19.89
C GLY A 87 0.27 -0.49 -18.75
N GLU A 88 0.48 -0.92 -17.51
CA GLU A 88 -0.08 -0.30 -16.31
C GLU A 88 0.98 0.54 -15.59
N ASN A 89 0.53 1.39 -14.67
CA ASN A 89 1.40 2.24 -13.86
C ASN A 89 0.89 2.32 -12.42
N TRP A 90 1.78 2.72 -11.51
CA TRP A 90 1.38 3.04 -10.15
C TRP A 90 0.40 4.21 -10.13
N ARG A 91 -0.63 4.09 -9.29
CA ARG A 91 -1.58 5.15 -8.98
C ARG A 91 -1.54 5.42 -7.50
N GLU A 92 -1.34 6.68 -7.15
CA GLU A 92 -1.44 7.11 -5.77
C GLU A 92 -2.90 7.14 -5.32
N ILE A 93 -3.17 6.57 -4.15
CA ILE A 93 -4.49 6.61 -3.52
C ILE A 93 -4.37 7.33 -2.20
N GLN A 94 -5.30 8.27 -1.96
CA GLN A 94 -5.48 8.87 -0.65
C GLN A 94 -6.28 7.91 0.25
N PRO A 95 -5.72 7.44 1.37
CA PRO A 95 -6.44 6.54 2.25
C PRO A 95 -7.63 7.23 2.91
N LYS A 96 -8.70 6.47 3.14
CA LYS A 96 -9.76 6.86 4.08
C LYS A 96 -9.25 6.60 5.49
N VAL A 97 -8.97 7.68 6.23
CA VAL A 97 -8.49 7.58 7.62
C VAL A 97 -9.65 7.21 8.53
N MET A 98 -9.56 6.07 9.22
CA MET A 98 -10.53 5.73 10.25
C MET A 98 -10.17 6.44 11.56
N LYS A 99 -11.16 7.06 12.20
CA LYS A 99 -10.98 7.73 13.49
C LYS A 99 -10.68 6.67 14.55
N VAL A 100 -9.43 6.66 15.02
CA VAL A 100 -8.91 5.93 16.19
C VAL A 100 -8.99 4.40 16.05
N PHE A 101 -7.83 3.74 16.07
CA PHE A 101 -7.77 2.30 16.27
C PHE A 101 -8.19 1.98 17.70
N ASP A 102 -9.38 1.40 17.88
CA ASP A 102 -9.76 0.75 19.13
C ASP A 102 -9.32 -0.73 19.05
N PRO A 103 -8.26 -1.14 19.78
CA PRO A 103 -7.78 -2.52 19.77
C PRO A 103 -8.82 -3.52 20.29
N ASN A 104 -9.91 -3.06 20.93
CA ASN A 104 -11.01 -3.92 21.40
C ASN A 104 -12.17 -4.03 20.38
N HIS A 105 -12.17 -3.24 19.31
CA HIS A 105 -13.17 -3.34 18.24
C HIS A 105 -12.55 -3.98 16.98
N LEU A 106 -12.74 -5.29 16.86
CA LEU A 106 -12.53 -6.01 15.60
C LEU A 106 -13.44 -5.42 14.53
N CYS A 107 -12.83 -4.74 13.55
CA CYS A 107 -13.36 -4.30 12.24
C CYS A 107 -14.86 -3.91 12.20
N PRO A 108 -15.22 -2.63 11.94
CA PRO A 108 -16.62 -2.28 11.75
C PRO A 108 -17.19 -3.06 10.57
N LYS A 109 -18.24 -3.86 10.83
CA LYS A 109 -19.12 -4.37 9.78
C LYS A 109 -19.85 -3.15 9.22
N TYR A 110 -19.72 -2.93 7.90
CA TYR A 110 -20.49 -1.94 7.18
C TYR A 110 -21.99 -2.16 7.45
N GLU A 111 -22.70 -1.09 7.83
CA GLU A 111 -24.16 -1.00 7.69
C GLU A 111 -24.53 -0.68 6.24
#